data_AF-A0A5N7A6L7-F1
#
_entry.id   AF-A0A5N7A6L7-F1
#
_cell.length_a   1.000
_cell.length_b   1.000
_cell.length_c   1.000
_cell.angle_alpha   90.00
_cell.angle_beta   90.00
_cell.angle_gamma   90.00
#
_symmetry.space_group_name_H-M   'P 1'
#
loop_
_entity.id
_entity.type
_entity.pdbx_description
1 polymer ?
#
loop_
_entity_poly.entity_id
_entity_poly.type
_entity_poly.pdbx_seq_one_letter_code
_entity_poly.pdbx_strand_id
1 'polypeptide(L)'
;MNEPASEPEGYPELEEETLGHLEGKVYVVGTKGFRLERLVGESMNVSYNQRRAVLWATRTSDGFEVIIKFFIECGSTFSPIFNNHRQHPILATVDVRRRIFHRLGRTAIEAEVQALEAGKDVKGLPHMLERSSEVQGPEFEYPGGVLDIVAMTRLPGYPLNLFQGQLEQWEVDYVKDEVLRIVRGICSLGRAVATARREWSISENTNVIKQLGRDIWWFYGRS
;
A
#
# COMPACT_ATOMS: atom_id res chain seq x y z
N MET A 1 27.90 0.86 5.33
CA MET A 1 26.65 0.08 5.19
C MET A 1 26.16 -0.15 6.60
N ASN A 2 25.11 0.55 7.02
CA ASN A 2 24.45 0.23 8.30
C ASN A 2 23.65 -1.04 8.05
N GLU A 3 23.82 -2.04 8.90
CA GLU A 3 22.90 -3.17 8.91
C GLU A 3 21.47 -2.61 9.06
N PRO A 4 20.49 -3.08 8.26
CA PRO A 4 19.11 -2.72 8.50
C PRO A 4 18.79 -3.06 9.95
N ALA A 5 18.22 -2.11 10.70
CA ALA A 5 17.81 -2.36 12.08
C ALA A 5 16.99 -3.65 12.12
N SER A 6 17.39 -4.61 12.95
CA SER A 6 16.70 -5.91 13.05
C SER A 6 15.19 -5.71 13.21
N GLU A 7 14.41 -6.56 12.54
CA GLU A 7 12.96 -6.49 12.64
C GLU A 7 12.53 -6.63 14.10
N PRO A 8 11.59 -5.80 14.58
CA PRO A 8 11.15 -5.87 15.97
C PRO A 8 10.49 -7.23 16.22
N GLU A 9 10.58 -7.70 17.46
CA GLU A 9 9.91 -8.91 17.89
C GLU A 9 8.40 -8.81 17.62
N GLY A 10 7.83 -9.81 16.95
CA GLY A 10 6.43 -9.80 16.53
C GLY A 10 6.15 -9.07 15.21
N TYR A 11 7.16 -8.76 14.39
CA TYR A 11 6.93 -8.36 13.01
C TYR A 11 6.17 -9.48 12.28
N PRO A 12 4.99 -9.20 11.71
CA PRO A 12 4.11 -10.25 11.22
C PRO A 12 4.71 -10.90 9.96
N GLU A 13 4.76 -12.23 9.96
CA GLU A 13 4.86 -12.99 8.72
C GLU A 13 3.56 -12.82 7.94
N LEU A 14 3.64 -12.72 6.62
CA LEU A 14 2.45 -12.60 5.79
C LEU A 14 1.78 -13.99 5.72
N GLU A 15 0.61 -14.13 6.33
CA GLU A 15 -0.07 -15.43 6.46
C GLU A 15 -0.47 -16.05 5.10
N GLU A 16 -0.70 -15.23 4.07
CA GLU A 16 -1.11 -15.66 2.73
C GLU A 16 -0.31 -14.95 1.61
N GLU A 17 1.00 -15.23 1.51
CA GLU A 17 1.82 -14.73 0.41
C GLU A 17 1.55 -15.50 -0.89
N THR A 18 1.01 -14.82 -1.90
CA THR A 18 0.92 -15.42 -3.24
C THR A 18 1.64 -14.60 -4.32
N LEU A 19 2.28 -13.47 -3.96
CA LEU A 19 3.18 -12.70 -4.84
C LEU A 19 4.68 -12.81 -4.51
N GLY A 20 5.10 -13.66 -3.56
CA GLY A 20 6.53 -13.83 -3.24
C GLY A 20 7.39 -14.19 -4.46
N HIS A 21 6.82 -14.83 -5.48
CA HIS A 21 7.49 -15.13 -6.76
C HIS A 21 7.89 -13.89 -7.59
N LEU A 22 7.52 -12.68 -7.17
CA LEU A 22 7.94 -11.44 -7.81
C LEU A 22 9.28 -10.92 -7.27
N GLU A 23 9.73 -11.39 -6.11
CA GLU A 23 11.04 -11.03 -5.55
C GLU A 23 12.18 -11.39 -6.51
N GLY A 24 13.19 -10.53 -6.56
CA GLY A 24 14.32 -10.60 -7.48
C GLY A 24 14.02 -10.09 -8.90
N LYS A 25 12.75 -9.89 -9.29
CA LYS A 25 12.40 -9.36 -10.61
C LYS A 25 12.62 -7.85 -10.70
N VAL A 26 12.82 -7.38 -11.93
CA VAL A 26 12.90 -5.95 -12.23
C VAL A 26 11.63 -5.50 -12.94
N TYR A 27 10.99 -4.46 -12.41
CA TYR A 27 9.86 -3.78 -13.04
C TYR A 27 10.28 -2.38 -13.48
N VAL A 28 9.80 -1.94 -14.65
CA VAL A 28 9.97 -0.58 -15.12
C VAL A 28 8.71 0.19 -14.74
N VAL A 29 8.85 1.21 -13.90
CA VAL A 29 7.75 2.09 -13.50
C VAL A 29 8.03 3.47 -14.05
N GLY A 30 7.14 3.96 -14.92
CA GLY A 30 7.37 5.18 -15.70
C GLY A 30 8.60 5.03 -16.58
N THR A 31 9.68 5.73 -16.23
CA THR A 31 10.96 5.70 -16.98
C THR A 31 12.09 4.99 -16.24
N LYS A 32 11.83 4.43 -15.05
CA LYS A 32 12.88 3.90 -14.15
C LYS A 32 12.69 2.43 -13.85
N GLY A 33 13.79 1.69 -13.76
CA GLY A 33 13.80 0.30 -13.33
C GLY A 33 13.91 0.16 -11.81
N PHE A 34 13.20 -0.81 -11.24
CA PHE A 34 13.22 -1.15 -9.83
C PHE A 34 13.31 -2.66 -9.65
N ARG A 35 14.32 -3.11 -8.90
CA ARG A 35 14.46 -4.52 -8.51
C ARG A 35 13.66 -4.74 -7.23
N LEU A 36 12.69 -5.65 -7.29
CA LEU A 36 11.88 -6.05 -6.14
C LEU A 36 12.75 -6.92 -5.22
N GLU A 37 12.90 -6.53 -3.97
CA GLU A 37 13.75 -7.24 -3.01
C GLU A 37 12.93 -8.14 -2.08
N ARG A 38 11.83 -7.61 -1.53
CA ARG A 38 11.01 -8.31 -0.53
C ARG A 38 9.55 -7.90 -0.60
N LEU A 39 8.62 -8.84 -0.58
CA LEU A 39 7.21 -8.61 -0.35
C LEU A 39 6.98 -8.32 1.14
N VAL A 40 6.38 -7.17 1.46
CA VAL A 40 6.18 -6.72 2.85
C VAL A 40 4.73 -6.48 3.22
N GLY A 41 3.82 -6.68 2.28
CA GLY A 41 2.39 -6.58 2.52
C GLY A 41 1.58 -7.00 1.32
N GLU A 42 0.50 -7.73 1.54
CA GLU A 42 -0.36 -8.23 0.47
C GLU A 42 -1.83 -8.35 0.90
N SER A 43 -2.75 -7.61 0.25
CA SER A 43 -4.20 -7.56 0.60
C SER A 43 -5.08 -7.86 -0.56
N MET A 44 -6.26 -8.38 -0.24
CA MET A 44 -7.42 -8.31 -1.11
C MET A 44 -8.44 -7.29 -0.63
N ASN A 45 -8.85 -6.38 -1.51
CA ASN A 45 -10.07 -5.61 -1.38
C ASN A 45 -11.20 -6.26 -2.20
N VAL A 46 -12.00 -7.09 -1.53
CA VAL A 46 -13.13 -7.82 -2.12
C VAL A 46 -14.23 -6.89 -2.65
N SER A 47 -14.33 -5.66 -2.12
CA SER A 47 -15.35 -4.71 -2.60
C SER A 47 -15.00 -4.13 -3.96
N TYR A 48 -13.70 -4.04 -4.28
CA TYR A 48 -13.21 -3.46 -5.53
C TYR A 48 -12.59 -4.49 -6.48
N ASN A 49 -12.61 -5.78 -6.12
CA ASN A 49 -11.88 -6.85 -6.83
C ASN A 49 -10.45 -6.42 -7.14
N GLN A 50 -9.77 -5.90 -6.12
CA GLN A 50 -8.44 -5.36 -6.26
C GLN A 50 -7.55 -5.98 -5.20
N ARG A 51 -6.49 -6.64 -5.67
CA ARG A 51 -5.40 -7.07 -4.82
C ARG A 51 -4.35 -5.96 -4.76
N ARG A 52 -3.71 -5.81 -3.61
CA ARG A 52 -2.65 -4.84 -3.38
C ARG A 52 -1.43 -5.57 -2.88
N ALA A 53 -0.26 -5.20 -3.37
CA ALA A 53 0.99 -5.70 -2.86
C ALA A 53 1.95 -4.54 -2.64
N VAL A 54 2.69 -4.60 -1.55
CA VAL A 54 3.68 -3.62 -1.15
C VAL A 54 5.01 -4.35 -1.07
N LEU A 55 5.99 -3.89 -1.84
CA LEU A 55 7.30 -4.50 -1.92
C LEU A 55 8.38 -3.47 -1.59
N TRP A 56 9.38 -3.91 -0.84
CA TRP A 56 10.67 -3.24 -0.81
C TRP A 56 11.37 -3.46 -2.13
N ALA A 57 11.98 -2.40 -2.66
CA ALA A 57 12.71 -2.46 -3.90
C ALA A 57 13.91 -1.51 -3.89
N THR A 58 14.86 -1.76 -4.78
CA THR A 58 15.96 -0.85 -5.06
C THR A 58 15.85 -0.31 -6.47
N ARG A 59 16.04 1.00 -6.65
CA ARG A 59 16.10 1.60 -7.98
C ARG A 59 17.39 1.15 -8.67
N THR A 60 17.28 0.63 -9.89
CA THR A 60 18.41 -0.02 -10.58
C THR A 60 19.53 0.94 -10.97
N SER A 61 19.26 2.24 -11.10
CA SER A 61 20.25 3.23 -11.52
C SER A 61 21.26 3.62 -10.44
N ASP A 62 20.84 3.63 -9.17
CA ASP A 62 21.63 4.20 -8.06
C ASP A 62 21.45 3.47 -6.73
N GLY A 63 20.70 2.36 -6.71
CA GLY A 63 20.46 1.58 -5.49
C GLY A 63 19.55 2.28 -4.47
N PHE A 64 18.87 3.36 -4.86
CA PHE A 64 17.99 4.08 -3.94
C PHE A 64 16.85 3.18 -3.46
N GLU A 65 16.70 3.02 -2.14
CA GLU A 65 15.65 2.20 -1.53
C GLU A 65 14.27 2.86 -1.68
N VAL A 66 13.31 2.07 -2.14
CA VAL A 66 11.95 2.53 -2.41
C VAL A 66 10.92 1.50 -1.96
N ILE A 67 9.68 1.94 -1.92
CA ILE A 67 8.50 1.07 -1.85
C ILE A 67 7.85 1.05 -3.23
N ILE A 68 7.59 -0.16 -3.72
CA ILE A 68 6.75 -0.41 -4.89
C ILE A 68 5.40 -0.91 -4.40
N LYS A 69 4.33 -0.23 -4.82
CA LYS A 69 2.97 -0.65 -4.55
C LYS A 69 2.26 -1.04 -5.84
N PHE A 70 1.84 -2.29 -5.90
CA PHE A 70 1.00 -2.82 -6.96
C PHE A 70 -0.46 -2.75 -6.56
N PHE A 71 -1.30 -2.30 -7.48
CA PHE A 71 -2.74 -2.45 -7.46
C PHE A 71 -3.13 -3.32 -8.64
N ILE A 72 -3.51 -4.56 -8.34
CA ILE A 72 -3.72 -5.63 -9.30
C ILE A 72 -5.23 -5.81 -9.43
N GLU A 73 -5.75 -5.59 -10.63
CA GLU A 73 -7.14 -5.91 -10.92
C GLU A 73 -7.34 -7.43 -10.91
N CYS A 74 -8.30 -7.89 -10.13
CA CYS A 74 -8.67 -9.29 -10.10
C CYS A 74 -9.88 -9.47 -11.04
N GLY A 75 -9.68 -10.21 -12.13
CA GLY A 75 -10.70 -10.40 -13.17
C GLY A 75 -11.93 -11.21 -12.73
N SER A 76 -12.97 -11.17 -13.57
CA SER A 76 -14.22 -11.94 -13.44
C SER A 76 -14.69 -12.51 -14.79
N THR A 77 -15.29 -13.72 -14.77
CA THR A 77 -16.20 -14.43 -15.74
C THR A 77 -15.77 -15.63 -16.61
N PHE A 78 -14.52 -16.10 -16.67
CA PHE A 78 -14.31 -17.44 -17.25
C PHE A 78 -14.41 -18.49 -16.15
N SER A 79 -15.28 -19.50 -16.36
CA SER A 79 -15.44 -20.63 -15.46
C SER A 79 -14.07 -21.13 -14.97
N PRO A 80 -13.94 -21.49 -13.68
CA PRO A 80 -12.68 -21.90 -13.06
C PRO A 80 -12.09 -23.21 -13.62
N ILE A 81 -12.62 -23.69 -14.74
CA ILE A 81 -12.33 -25.01 -15.32
C ILE A 81 -10.97 -25.03 -16.03
N PHE A 82 -10.35 -23.88 -16.34
CA PHE A 82 -9.10 -23.85 -17.12
C PHE A 82 -7.89 -23.15 -16.50
N ASN A 83 -7.98 -22.46 -15.36
CA ASN A 83 -6.83 -21.75 -14.79
C ASN A 83 -6.59 -22.12 -13.31
N ASN A 84 -5.69 -23.09 -13.09
CA ASN A 84 -5.09 -23.42 -11.78
C ASN A 84 -4.04 -22.38 -11.31
N HIS A 85 -4.16 -21.12 -11.71
CA HIS A 85 -3.07 -20.15 -11.55
C HIS A 85 -3.27 -19.25 -10.34
N ARG A 86 -2.35 -19.33 -9.38
CA ARG A 86 -1.86 -18.30 -8.43
C ARG A 86 -2.89 -17.27 -7.92
N GLN A 87 -4.12 -17.69 -7.67
CA GLN A 87 -5.17 -16.82 -7.14
C GLN A 87 -5.00 -16.66 -5.63
N HIS A 88 -5.21 -15.45 -5.13
CA HIS A 88 -5.37 -15.21 -3.71
C HIS A 88 -6.52 -16.10 -3.18
N PRO A 89 -6.34 -16.80 -2.04
CA PRO A 89 -7.34 -17.74 -1.51
C PRO A 89 -8.77 -17.17 -1.43
N ILE A 90 -8.91 -15.89 -1.08
CA ILE A 90 -10.18 -15.18 -0.99
C ILE A 90 -10.92 -15.14 -2.34
N LEU A 91 -10.25 -15.00 -3.49
CA LEU A 91 -10.93 -14.93 -4.79
C LEU A 91 -11.69 -16.20 -5.16
N ALA A 92 -11.23 -17.36 -4.69
CA ALA A 92 -11.92 -18.62 -4.91
C ALA A 92 -13.33 -18.63 -4.29
N THR A 93 -13.61 -17.71 -3.36
CA THR A 93 -14.87 -17.63 -2.60
C THR A 93 -15.79 -16.48 -3.02
N VAL A 94 -15.34 -15.57 -3.90
CA VAL A 94 -16.05 -14.32 -4.21
C VAL A 94 -16.94 -14.46 -5.45
N ASP A 95 -18.21 -14.03 -5.32
CA ASP A 95 -19.18 -14.05 -6.41
C ASP A 95 -18.79 -13.10 -7.56
N VAL A 96 -18.61 -13.71 -8.73
CA VAL A 96 -18.20 -13.17 -10.03
C VAL A 96 -19.11 -12.03 -10.53
N ARG A 97 -20.34 -11.90 -10.02
CA ARG A 97 -21.34 -10.90 -10.46
C ARG A 97 -21.13 -9.47 -9.94
N ARG A 98 -20.13 -9.20 -9.09
CA ARG A 98 -19.89 -7.88 -8.46
C ARG A 98 -19.27 -6.79 -9.37
N ARG A 99 -19.50 -6.81 -10.69
CA ARG A 99 -18.92 -5.88 -11.70
C ARG A 99 -19.19 -4.38 -11.49
N ILE A 100 -20.06 -3.97 -10.58
CA ILE A 100 -20.47 -2.55 -10.42
C ILE A 100 -19.34 -1.70 -9.79
N PHE A 101 -18.31 -2.33 -9.21
CA PHE A 101 -17.31 -1.63 -8.40
C PHE A 101 -15.98 -1.29 -9.10
N HIS A 102 -15.76 -1.66 -10.38
CA HIS A 102 -14.52 -1.33 -11.11
C HIS A 102 -14.24 0.19 -11.13
N ARG A 103 -15.28 1.01 -11.37
CA ARG A 103 -15.14 2.48 -11.34
C ARG A 103 -14.72 2.99 -9.95
N LEU A 104 -15.18 2.35 -8.88
CA LEU A 104 -14.89 2.77 -7.51
C LEU A 104 -13.46 2.37 -7.09
N GLY A 105 -12.97 1.22 -7.53
CA GLY A 105 -11.57 0.80 -7.33
C GLY A 105 -10.58 1.74 -7.99
N ARG A 106 -10.85 2.16 -9.24
CA ARG A 106 -10.02 3.15 -9.93
C ARG A 106 -9.99 4.49 -9.19
N THR A 107 -11.14 4.98 -8.72
CA THR A 107 -11.21 6.21 -7.91
C THR A 107 -10.38 6.12 -6.65
N ALA A 108 -10.31 4.96 -5.99
CA ALA A 108 -9.50 4.78 -4.79
C ALA A 108 -7.99 4.89 -5.08
N ILE A 109 -7.51 4.31 -6.19
CA ILE A 109 -6.10 4.45 -6.60
C ILE A 109 -5.78 5.91 -6.94
N GLU A 110 -6.63 6.56 -7.72
CA GLU A 110 -6.42 7.97 -8.09
C GLU A 110 -6.44 8.89 -6.86
N ALA A 111 -7.30 8.62 -5.88
CA ALA A 111 -7.32 9.36 -4.62
C ALA A 111 -6.02 9.21 -3.83
N GLU A 112 -5.43 8.01 -3.80
CA GLU A 112 -4.14 7.78 -3.14
C GLU A 112 -3.01 8.53 -3.85
N VAL A 113 -2.97 8.46 -5.19
CA VAL A 113 -1.95 9.19 -5.98
C VAL A 113 -2.10 10.70 -5.81
N GLN A 114 -3.32 11.23 -5.86
CA GLN A 114 -3.58 12.65 -5.61
C GLN A 114 -3.16 13.07 -4.21
N ALA A 115 -3.35 12.22 -3.19
CA ALA A 115 -2.91 12.51 -1.84
C ALA A 115 -1.37 12.56 -1.74
N LEU A 116 -0.65 11.65 -2.41
CA LEU A 116 0.81 11.67 -2.48
C LEU A 116 1.34 12.91 -3.22
N GLU A 117 0.73 13.27 -4.34
CA GLU A 117 1.08 14.47 -5.10
C GLU A 117 0.81 15.75 -4.31
N ALA A 118 -0.33 15.81 -3.61
CA ALA A 118 -0.69 16.93 -2.77
C ALA A 118 0.23 17.06 -1.55
N GLY A 119 0.71 15.93 -1.01
CA GLY A 119 1.58 15.87 0.16
C GLY A 119 3.08 15.99 -0.12
N LYS A 120 3.49 16.21 -1.38
CA LYS A 120 4.91 16.18 -1.81
C LYS A 120 5.86 17.09 -1.04
N ASP A 121 5.34 18.17 -0.44
CA ASP A 121 6.14 19.18 0.29
C ASP A 121 6.08 18.96 1.81
N VAL A 122 5.36 17.93 2.29
CA VAL A 122 5.19 17.63 3.71
C VAL A 122 6.24 16.63 4.17
N LYS A 123 7.23 17.11 4.92
CA LYS A 123 8.25 16.26 5.54
C LYS A 123 7.62 15.21 6.46
N GLY A 124 7.93 13.94 6.21
CA GLY A 124 7.42 12.79 6.97
C GLY A 124 6.35 11.98 6.22
N LEU A 125 5.96 12.40 5.02
CA LEU A 125 5.16 11.59 4.10
C LEU A 125 6.05 10.85 3.09
N PRO A 126 5.59 9.70 2.55
CA PRO A 126 6.24 9.11 1.40
C PRO A 126 6.00 9.99 0.17
N HIS A 127 7.02 10.15 -0.66
CA HIS A 127 6.94 10.92 -1.89
C HIS A 127 6.89 9.98 -3.09
N MET A 128 5.93 10.20 -3.98
CA MET A 128 5.84 9.46 -5.23
C MET A 128 7.04 9.80 -6.13
N LEU A 129 7.68 8.77 -6.67
CA LEU A 129 8.84 8.87 -7.55
C LEU A 129 8.45 8.61 -9.00
N GLU A 130 7.64 7.58 -9.24
CA GLU A 130 7.14 7.18 -10.56
C GLU A 130 5.78 6.49 -10.40
N ARG A 131 4.99 6.50 -11.47
CA ARG A 131 3.75 5.74 -11.60
C ARG A 131 3.63 5.18 -13.01
N SER A 132 3.12 3.96 -13.13
CA SER A 132 2.68 3.40 -14.41
C SER A 132 1.33 2.70 -14.27
N SER A 133 0.68 2.50 -15.41
CA SER A 133 -0.52 1.69 -15.54
C SER A 133 -0.28 0.78 -16.74
N GLU A 134 -0.23 -0.52 -16.47
CA GLU A 134 0.23 -1.54 -17.41
C GLU A 134 -0.81 -2.64 -17.53
N VAL A 135 -0.64 -3.46 -18.58
CA VAL A 135 -1.41 -4.69 -18.74
C VAL A 135 -0.71 -5.79 -17.96
N GLN A 136 -1.47 -6.52 -17.15
CA GLN A 136 -0.97 -7.65 -16.39
C GLN A 136 -0.35 -8.72 -17.30
N GLY A 137 0.88 -9.10 -16.97
CA GLY A 137 1.58 -10.24 -17.55
C GLY A 137 1.07 -11.59 -17.04
N PRO A 138 1.61 -12.71 -17.57
CA PRO A 138 1.21 -14.07 -17.20
C PRO A 138 1.53 -14.44 -15.74
N GLU A 139 2.38 -13.67 -15.06
CA GLU A 139 2.75 -13.89 -13.66
C GLU A 139 1.70 -13.43 -12.64
N PHE A 140 0.62 -12.78 -13.09
CA PHE A 140 -0.49 -12.29 -12.27
C PHE A 140 -1.77 -13.11 -12.47
N GLU A 141 -2.76 -12.83 -11.61
CA GLU A 141 -4.02 -13.57 -11.53
C GLU A 141 -4.92 -13.37 -12.74
N TYR A 142 -4.84 -12.19 -13.36
CA TYR A 142 -5.68 -11.83 -14.49
C TYR A 142 -4.83 -11.28 -15.65
N PRO A 143 -4.13 -12.16 -16.39
CA PRO A 143 -3.39 -11.75 -17.58
C PRO A 143 -4.31 -11.00 -18.56
N GLY A 144 -3.88 -9.82 -18.99
CA GLY A 144 -4.72 -8.90 -19.80
C GLY A 144 -5.53 -7.89 -18.98
N GLY A 145 -5.60 -8.02 -17.66
CA GLY A 145 -6.18 -7.05 -16.74
C GLY A 145 -5.29 -5.85 -16.46
N VAL A 146 -5.73 -4.91 -15.64
CA VAL A 146 -4.96 -3.70 -15.30
C VAL A 146 -4.04 -3.92 -14.10
N LEU A 147 -2.81 -3.43 -14.21
CA LEU A 147 -1.83 -3.33 -13.12
C LEU A 147 -1.43 -1.86 -12.96
N ASP A 148 -1.84 -1.23 -11.88
CA ASP A 148 -1.31 0.08 -11.50
C ASP A 148 -0.12 -0.08 -10.56
N ILE A 149 0.97 0.63 -10.86
CA ILE A 149 2.20 0.57 -10.08
C ILE A 149 2.56 1.97 -9.62
N VAL A 150 2.84 2.12 -8.34
CA VAL A 150 3.35 3.36 -7.74
C VAL A 150 4.67 3.07 -7.05
N ALA A 151 5.72 3.78 -7.46
CA ALA A 151 7.00 3.81 -6.78
C ALA A 151 7.07 5.03 -5.86
N MET A 152 7.45 4.85 -4.60
CA MET A 152 7.54 5.93 -3.62
C MET A 152 8.74 5.77 -2.70
N THR A 153 9.17 6.86 -2.05
CA THR A 153 10.26 6.81 -1.07
C THR A 153 9.91 5.87 0.07
N ARG A 154 10.87 5.04 0.49
CA ARG A 154 10.75 4.26 1.71
C ARG A 154 10.83 5.18 2.93
N LEU A 155 9.84 5.10 3.82
CA LEU A 155 9.93 5.74 5.13
C LEU A 155 10.79 4.86 6.05
N PRO A 156 11.73 5.45 6.81
CA PRO A 156 12.54 4.70 7.76
C PRO A 156 11.68 4.25 8.94
N GLY A 157 12.06 3.13 9.55
CA GLY A 157 11.43 2.60 10.76
C GLY A 157 10.33 1.58 10.52
N TYR A 158 9.61 1.27 11.60
CA TYR A 158 8.61 0.22 11.67
C TYR A 158 7.24 0.79 12.06
N PRO A 159 6.14 0.09 11.73
CA PRO A 159 4.81 0.49 12.16
C PRO A 159 4.71 0.72 13.69
N LEU A 160 4.13 1.85 14.11
CA LEU A 160 4.06 2.25 15.53
C LEU A 160 3.32 1.22 16.41
N ASN A 161 2.37 0.49 15.84
CA ASN A 161 1.61 -0.55 16.53
C ASN A 161 2.48 -1.72 17.01
N LEU A 162 3.68 -1.92 16.45
CA LEU A 162 4.62 -2.93 16.93
C LEU A 162 5.29 -2.55 18.26
N PHE A 163 5.25 -1.27 18.63
CA PHE A 163 5.82 -0.77 19.88
C PHE A 163 4.75 -0.50 20.96
N GLN A 164 3.53 -1.03 20.78
CA GLN A 164 2.43 -0.74 21.70
C GLN A 164 2.76 -1.20 23.13
N GLY A 165 2.75 -0.26 24.08
CA GLY A 165 3.06 -0.54 25.48
C GLY A 165 4.55 -0.69 25.79
N GLN A 166 5.43 -0.54 24.79
CA GLN A 166 6.89 -0.62 24.94
C GLN A 166 7.56 0.75 24.97
N LEU A 167 6.88 1.79 24.48
CA LEU A 167 7.43 3.15 24.40
C LEU A 167 7.49 3.83 25.77
N GLU A 168 8.60 4.51 26.04
CA GLU A 168 8.72 5.42 27.16
C GLU A 168 7.86 6.67 26.95
N GLN A 169 7.47 7.33 28.05
CA GLN A 169 6.57 8.49 27.98
C GLN A 169 7.09 9.62 27.09
N TRP A 170 8.41 9.88 27.10
CA TRP A 170 9.01 10.91 26.26
C TRP A 170 9.01 10.52 24.78
N GLU A 171 9.12 9.22 24.44
CA GLU A 171 9.00 8.73 23.05
C GLU A 171 7.56 8.89 22.55
N VAL A 172 6.58 8.60 23.42
CA VAL A 172 5.17 8.83 23.13
C VAL A 172 4.91 10.31 22.81
N ASP A 173 5.45 11.22 23.64
CA ASP A 173 5.27 12.65 23.45
C ASP A 173 5.98 13.14 22.18
N TYR A 174 7.19 12.65 21.91
CA TYR A 174 7.92 12.93 20.66
C TYR A 174 7.14 12.46 19.41
N VAL A 175 6.62 11.23 19.41
CA VAL A 175 5.84 10.68 18.29
C VAL A 175 4.55 11.49 18.09
N LYS A 176 3.87 11.89 19.16
CA LYS A 176 2.67 12.75 19.08
C LYS A 176 3.01 14.08 18.41
N ASP A 177 4.08 14.74 18.83
CA ASP A 177 4.50 16.02 18.26
C ASP A 177 4.83 15.91 16.77
N GLU A 178 5.53 14.84 16.36
CA GLU A 178 5.83 14.58 14.95
C GLU A 178 4.58 14.28 14.12
N VAL A 179 3.64 13.49 14.64
CA VAL A 179 2.34 13.24 13.98
C VAL A 179 1.56 14.55 13.83
N LEU A 180 1.50 15.37 14.87
CA LEU A 180 0.83 16.67 14.81
C LEU A 180 1.50 17.62 13.81
N ARG A 181 2.83 17.63 13.74
CA ARG A 181 3.60 18.40 12.75
C ARG A 181 3.22 17.99 11.33
N ILE A 182 3.15 16.69 11.03
CA ILE A 182 2.76 16.17 9.72
C ILE A 182 1.32 16.55 9.39
N VAL A 183 0.37 16.30 10.31
CA VAL A 183 -1.05 16.61 10.10
C VAL A 183 -1.26 18.11 9.86
N ARG A 184 -0.60 18.97 10.63
CA ARG A 184 -0.64 20.43 10.42
C ARG A 184 -0.03 20.82 9.08
N GLY A 185 1.06 20.18 8.66
CA GLY A 185 1.65 20.36 7.33
C GLY A 185 0.64 20.07 6.22
N ILE A 186 -0.07 18.95 6.30
CA ILE A 186 -1.14 18.60 5.34
C ILE A 186 -2.26 19.64 5.35
N CYS A 187 -2.76 20.03 6.53
CA CYS A 187 -3.81 21.03 6.66
C CYS A 187 -3.40 22.40 6.10
N SER A 188 -2.13 22.79 6.30
CA SER A 188 -1.62 24.11 5.89
C SER A 188 -1.58 24.31 4.38
N LEU A 189 -1.57 23.23 3.60
CA LEU A 189 -1.62 23.29 2.14
C LEU A 189 -2.99 23.74 1.60
N GLY A 190 -3.97 24.01 2.47
CA GLY A 190 -5.32 24.47 2.08
C GLY A 190 -6.12 23.41 1.31
N ARG A 191 -5.57 22.20 1.21
CA ARG A 191 -6.15 21.04 0.52
C ARG A 191 -6.81 20.19 1.60
N ALA A 192 -8.04 20.55 1.96
CA ALA A 192 -8.77 19.92 3.04
C ALA A 192 -8.91 18.40 2.83
N VAL A 193 -8.19 17.68 3.70
CA VAL A 193 -8.45 16.39 4.34
C VAL A 193 -9.76 15.67 3.96
N ALA A 194 -9.60 14.40 3.57
CA ALA A 194 -10.51 13.26 3.78
C ALA A 194 -12.00 13.59 3.91
N THR A 195 -12.78 13.24 2.88
CA THR A 195 -14.23 13.11 2.99
C THR A 195 -14.58 12.04 4.03
N ALA A 196 -14.83 12.48 5.26
CA ALA A 196 -15.55 11.68 6.24
C ALA A 196 -16.99 11.50 5.76
N ARG A 197 -17.42 10.25 5.57
CA ARG A 197 -18.85 9.93 5.53
C ARG A 197 -19.47 10.48 6.82
N ARG A 198 -20.57 11.22 6.66
CA ARG A 198 -21.26 12.12 7.62
C ARG A 198 -21.67 11.56 8.99
N GLU A 199 -21.24 10.38 9.41
CA GLU A 199 -21.71 9.72 10.64
C GLU A 199 -20.66 9.62 11.75
N TRP A 200 -19.42 10.06 11.54
CA TRP A 200 -18.36 9.84 12.52
C TRP A 200 -17.95 11.18 13.11
N SER A 201 -18.38 11.42 14.35
CA SER A 201 -18.00 12.59 15.13
C SER A 201 -16.48 12.72 15.19
N ILE A 202 -15.99 13.94 14.93
CA ILE A 202 -14.59 14.31 15.12
C ILE A 202 -14.33 14.24 16.63
N SER A 203 -13.86 13.08 17.09
CA SER A 203 -13.18 12.91 18.37
C SER A 203 -11.67 12.78 18.08
N GLU A 204 -10.83 12.81 19.14
CA GLU A 204 -9.35 12.71 19.12
C GLU A 204 -8.79 11.41 18.50
N ASN A 205 -9.53 10.76 17.62
CA ASN A 205 -9.26 9.49 17.00
C ASN A 205 -8.84 9.69 15.54
N THR A 206 -7.53 9.55 15.27
CA THR A 206 -6.86 8.70 14.25
C THR A 206 -7.46 8.51 12.84
N ASN A 207 -8.52 9.21 12.43
CA ASN A 207 -9.23 8.95 11.18
C ASN A 207 -8.58 9.64 9.96
N VAL A 208 -7.80 10.71 10.17
CA VAL A 208 -6.93 11.28 9.12
C VAL A 208 -5.82 10.28 8.74
N ILE A 209 -5.29 9.60 9.76
CA ILE A 209 -4.31 8.51 9.61
C ILE A 209 -4.94 7.27 8.99
N LYS A 210 -6.25 7.02 9.17
CA LYS A 210 -6.92 5.92 8.46
C LYS A 210 -7.04 6.13 6.95
N GLN A 211 -7.03 7.33 6.37
CA GLN A 211 -7.07 7.46 4.91
C GLN A 211 -5.70 7.63 4.27
N LEU A 212 -4.78 8.34 4.92
CA LEU A 212 -3.38 8.43 4.49
C LEU A 212 -2.58 7.16 4.82
N GLY A 213 -3.05 6.38 5.79
CA GLY A 213 -2.34 5.22 6.33
C GLY A 213 -3.05 3.89 6.18
N ARG A 214 -4.31 3.80 5.69
CA ARG A 214 -4.99 2.49 5.52
C ARG A 214 -4.20 1.52 4.64
N ASP A 215 -3.32 2.02 3.79
CA ASP A 215 -2.55 1.19 2.86
C ASP A 215 -1.07 1.60 2.71
N ILE A 216 -0.56 2.48 3.57
CA ILE A 216 0.88 2.74 3.73
C ILE A 216 1.42 1.96 4.93
N TRP A 217 0.56 1.74 5.93
CA TRP A 217 0.84 0.97 7.13
C TRP A 217 -0.35 0.04 7.38
N TRP A 218 -0.19 -1.20 6.97
CA TRP A 218 -1.18 -2.25 7.01
C TRP A 218 -2.05 -2.37 8.29
N PHE A 219 -3.31 -2.82 8.10
CA PHE A 219 -4.17 -3.38 9.15
C PHE A 219 -4.35 -4.89 8.92
N TYR A 220 -4.07 -5.70 9.95
CA TYR A 220 -4.72 -7.00 10.09
C TYR A 220 -6.06 -6.82 10.80
N GLY A 221 -7.11 -7.45 10.25
CA GLY A 221 -8.35 -7.65 10.98
C GLY A 221 -8.12 -8.68 12.06
N ARG A 222 -8.41 -8.33 13.31
CA ARG A 222 -8.68 -9.33 14.34
C ARG A 222 -9.98 -10.05 13.97
N SER A 223 -9.92 -11.37 13.82
CA SER A 223 -11.04 -12.26 14.14
C SER A 223 -11.18 -12.37 15.66
#